data_AF-A0A4Y2L2G5-F1
#
_entry.id   AF-A0A4Y2L2G5-F1
#
_cell.length_a   1.000
_cell.length_b   1.000
_cell.length_c   1.000
_cell.angle_alpha   90.00
_cell.angle_beta   90.00
_cell.angle_gamma   90.00
#
_symmetry.space_group_name_H-M   'P 1'
#
loop_
_entity.id
_entity.type
_entity.pdbx_description
1 polymer ?
#
loop_
_entity_poly.entity_id
_entity_poly.type
_entity_poly.pdbx_seq_one_letter_code
_entity_poly.pdbx_strand_id
1 'polypeptide(L)'
;MKSRKENECLTQLYFEEAVRINEDERYEVSLPWKGDHLPLPSNKEIAMKRLETSTKKLHHENLFTTYYDVFKECASLGIIENDPVESSSRHHDTISLTDLL
;
A
#
# COMPACT_ATOMS: atom_id res chain seq x y z
N MET A 1 -25.12 10.42 12.36
CA MET A 1 -23.65 10.60 12.57
C MET A 1 -23.37 10.39 14.05
N LYS A 2 -22.40 9.54 14.40
CA LYS A 2 -21.97 9.32 15.79
C LYS A 2 -21.32 10.57 16.37
N SER A 3 -21.45 10.78 17.68
CA SER A 3 -20.78 11.90 18.37
C SER A 3 -19.26 11.74 18.32
N ARG A 4 -18.49 12.83 18.50
CA ARG A 4 -17.02 12.76 18.59
C ARG A 4 -16.57 11.77 19.67
N LYS A 5 -17.14 11.89 20.87
CA LYS A 5 -16.82 11.03 22.02
C LYS A 5 -17.14 9.55 21.76
N GLU A 6 -18.24 9.30 21.04
CA GLU A 6 -18.65 7.95 20.66
C GLU A 6 -17.69 7.35 19.64
N ASN A 7 -17.24 8.13 18.66
CA ASN A 7 -16.22 7.67 17.71
C ASN A 7 -14.86 7.40 18.38
N GLU A 8 -14.44 8.25 19.32
CA GLU A 8 -13.19 8.05 20.10
C GLU A 8 -13.26 6.76 20.93
N CYS A 9 -14.37 6.54 21.65
CA CYS A 9 -14.60 5.32 22.41
C CYS A 9 -14.57 4.07 21.53
N LEU A 10 -15.26 4.09 20.39
CA LEU A 10 -15.25 2.97 19.44
C LEU A 10 -13.86 2.72 18.86
N THR A 11 -13.11 3.78 18.53
CA THR A 11 -11.75 3.67 18.01
C THR A 11 -10.82 3.00 19.04
N GLN A 12 -10.95 3.38 20.31
CA GLN A 12 -10.19 2.76 21.40
C GLN A 12 -10.55 1.27 21.55
N LEU A 13 -11.83 0.93 21.57
CA LEU A 13 -12.29 -0.46 21.65
C LEU A 13 -11.74 -1.31 20.49
N TYR A 14 -11.82 -0.81 19.24
CA TYR A 14 -11.28 -1.52 18.07
C TYR A 14 -9.77 -1.68 18.13
N PHE A 15 -9.04 -0.68 18.61
CA PHE A 15 -7.59 -0.78 18.77
C PHE A 15 -7.20 -1.88 19.77
N GLU A 16 -7.87 -1.91 20.93
CA GLU A 16 -7.64 -2.91 21.97
C GLU A 16 -7.99 -4.34 21.52
N GLU A 17 -9.02 -4.49 20.67
CA GLU A 17 -9.39 -5.79 20.08
C GLU A 17 -8.43 -6.23 18.95
N ALA A 18 -7.95 -5.28 18.15
CA ALA A 18 -7.13 -5.55 16.98
C ALA A 18 -5.64 -5.76 17.30
N VAL A 19 -5.17 -5.25 18.45
CA VAL A 19 -3.76 -5.37 18.83
C VAL A 19 -3.41 -6.81 19.22
N ARG A 20 -2.36 -7.35 18.64
CA ARG A 20 -1.78 -8.64 19.03
C ARG A 20 -0.27 -8.62 18.97
N ILE A 21 0.36 -9.62 19.58
CA ILE A 21 1.80 -9.85 19.46
C ILE A 21 2.00 -10.95 18.42
N ASN A 22 2.83 -10.69 17.42
CA ASN A 22 3.13 -11.64 16.35
C ASN A 22 4.26 -12.61 16.73
N GLU A 23 4.62 -13.52 15.82
CA GLU A 23 5.65 -14.55 16.03
C GLU A 23 7.04 -13.97 16.32
N ASP A 24 7.29 -12.73 15.88
CA ASP A 24 8.54 -11.98 16.12
C ASP A 24 8.51 -11.15 17.42
N GLU A 25 7.55 -11.40 18.31
CA GLU A 25 7.33 -10.66 19.56
C GLU A 25 7.04 -9.15 19.35
N ARG A 26 6.48 -8.77 18.20
CA ARG A 26 6.13 -7.37 17.87
C ARG A 26 4.64 -7.15 17.98
N TYR A 27 4.25 -5.96 18.44
CA TYR A 27 2.86 -5.52 18.39
C TYR A 27 2.45 -5.24 16.94
N GLU A 28 1.37 -5.88 16.50
CA GLU A 28 0.68 -5.58 15.26
C GLU A 28 -0.77 -5.20 15.55
N VAL A 29 -1.33 -4.32 14.72
CA VAL A 29 -2.73 -3.88 14.82
C VAL A 29 -3.31 -3.74 13.43
N SER A 30 -4.53 -4.23 13.22
CA SER A 30 -5.22 -4.10 11.94
C SER A 30 -5.81 -2.70 11.75
N LEU A 31 -5.70 -2.16 10.54
CA LEU A 31 -6.37 -0.93 10.10
C LEU A 31 -7.54 -1.26 9.15
N PRO A 32 -8.57 -0.39 9.07
CA PRO A 32 -8.75 0.88 9.79
C PRO A 32 -9.38 0.70 11.18
N TRP A 33 -9.07 1.58 12.14
CA TRP A 33 -9.65 1.56 13.50
C TRP A 33 -11.12 2.04 13.56
N LYS A 34 -11.75 2.26 12.41
CA LYS A 34 -13.14 2.71 12.30
C LYS A 34 -13.92 1.71 11.45
N GLY A 35 -14.85 0.99 12.09
CA GLY A 35 -15.67 -0.03 11.41
C GLY A 35 -16.52 0.51 10.26
N ASP A 36 -17.09 1.72 10.41
CA ASP A 36 -17.98 2.32 9.40
C ASP A 36 -17.21 3.21 8.42
N HIS A 37 -16.33 2.62 7.61
CA HIS A 37 -15.68 3.31 6.50
C HIS A 37 -16.40 3.01 5.17
N LEU A 38 -16.60 4.05 4.36
CA LEU A 38 -17.04 3.85 2.98
C LEU A 38 -15.92 3.14 2.21
N PRO A 39 -16.25 2.29 1.22
CA PRO A 39 -15.25 1.71 0.35
C PRO A 39 -14.41 2.84 -0.26
N LEU A 40 -13.09 2.72 -0.16
CA LEU A 40 -12.19 3.71 -0.72
C LEU A 40 -12.35 3.71 -2.25
N PRO A 41 -12.44 4.90 -2.88
CA PRO A 41 -12.44 4.97 -4.33
C PRO A 41 -11.12 4.42 -4.87
N SER A 42 -11.17 3.76 -6.02
CA SER A 42 -9.97 3.29 -6.69
C SER A 42 -9.12 4.47 -7.18
N ASN A 43 -7.85 4.50 -6.77
CA ASN A 43 -6.86 5.47 -7.25
C ASN A 43 -6.00 4.92 -8.40
N LYS A 44 -6.37 3.77 -9.00
CA LYS A 44 -5.54 3.05 -9.99
C LYS A 44 -5.10 3.94 -11.15
N GLU A 45 -6.03 4.61 -11.83
CA GLU A 45 -5.70 5.44 -12.99
C GLU A 45 -4.78 6.62 -12.65
N ILE A 46 -5.01 7.26 -11.50
CA ILE A 46 -4.20 8.39 -11.05
C ILE A 46 -2.80 7.90 -10.68
N ALA A 47 -2.71 6.77 -9.97
CA ALA A 47 -1.44 6.15 -9.60
C ALA A 47 -0.64 5.73 -10.83
N MET A 48 -1.29 5.16 -11.84
CA MET A 48 -0.66 4.74 -13.10
C MET A 48 -0.11 5.93 -13.89
N LYS A 49 -0.89 7.00 -14.04
CA LYS A 49 -0.41 8.24 -14.69
C LYS A 49 0.80 8.85 -13.94
N ARG A 50 0.77 8.83 -12.60
CA ARG A 50 1.91 9.28 -11.78
C ARG A 50 3.13 8.40 -11.98
N LEU A 51 2.96 7.08 -12.01
CA LEU A 51 4.04 6.15 -12.27
C LEU A 51 4.69 6.43 -13.62
N GLU A 52 3.90 6.52 -14.70
CA GLU A 52 4.43 6.80 -16.04
C GLU A 52 5.21 8.12 -16.10
N THR A 53 4.63 9.20 -15.55
CA THR A 53 5.25 10.53 -15.57
C THR A 53 6.53 10.58 -14.73
N SER A 54 6.52 9.98 -13.54
CA SER A 54 7.70 9.86 -12.68
C SER A 54 8.79 9.02 -13.34
N THR A 55 8.46 7.88 -13.95
CA THR A 55 9.42 7.01 -14.64
C THR A 55 10.07 7.74 -15.81
N LYS A 56 9.29 8.44 -16.65
CA LYS A 56 9.84 9.26 -17.76
C LYS A 56 10.80 10.32 -17.25
N LYS A 57 10.46 11.00 -16.16
CA LYS A 57 11.32 12.01 -15.53
C LYS A 57 12.63 11.39 -15.00
N LEU A 58 12.57 10.24 -14.34
CA LEU A 58 13.75 9.54 -13.82
C LEU A 58 14.70 9.10 -14.93
N HIS A 59 14.17 8.63 -16.07
CA HIS A 59 15.00 8.33 -17.23
C HIS A 59 15.65 9.58 -17.81
N HIS A 60 14.89 10.67 -17.96
CA HIS A 60 15.43 11.95 -18.45
C HIS A 60 16.58 12.48 -17.57
N GLU A 61 16.48 12.29 -16.26
CA GLU A 61 17.48 12.71 -15.27
C GLU A 61 18.59 11.66 -15.05
N ASN A 62 18.56 10.51 -15.74
CA ASN A 62 19.48 9.37 -15.54
C ASN A 62 19.50 8.83 -14.10
N LEU A 63 18.40 8.95 -13.36
CA LEU A 63 18.26 8.50 -11.96
C LEU A 63 17.56 7.15 -11.82
N PHE A 64 17.01 6.61 -12.90
CA PHE A 64 16.18 5.40 -12.86
C PHE A 64 16.90 4.22 -12.19
N THR A 65 18.12 3.89 -12.63
CA THR A 65 18.90 2.76 -12.08
C THR A 65 19.21 2.95 -10.60
N THR A 66 19.61 4.16 -10.19
CA THR A 66 19.91 4.48 -8.79
C THR A 66 18.70 4.25 -7.89
N TYR A 67 17.51 4.69 -8.30
CA TYR A 67 16.29 4.44 -7.55
C TYR A 67 15.87 2.96 -7.57
N TYR A 68 16.07 2.27 -8.70
CA TYR A 68 15.81 0.84 -8.81
C TYR A 68 16.67 0.02 -7.85
N ASP A 69 17.94 0.41 -7.66
CA ASP A 69 18.83 -0.24 -6.69
C ASP A 69 18.35 -0.07 -5.25
N VAL A 70 17.83 1.11 -4.88
CA VAL A 70 17.21 1.34 -3.57
C VAL A 70 16.00 0.44 -3.37
N PHE A 71 15.15 0.25 -4.39
CA PHE A 71 14.01 -0.68 -4.27
C PHE A 71 14.46 -2.12 -4.06
N LYS A 72 15.52 -2.58 -4.76
CA LYS A 72 16.08 -3.92 -4.54
C LYS A 72 16.62 -4.10 -3.12
N GLU A 73 17.28 -3.09 -2.57
CA GLU A 73 17.74 -3.11 -1.18
C GLU A 73 16.57 -3.14 -0.19
N CYS A 74 15.55 -2.30 -0.38
CA CYS A 74 14.35 -2.36 0.44
C CYS A 74 13.68 -3.74 0.38
N ALA A 75 13.64 -4.36 -0.80
CA ALA A 75 13.08 -5.70 -0.97
C ALA A 75 13.93 -6.77 -0.26
N SER A 76 15.27 -6.68 -0.34
CA SER A 76 16.15 -7.62 0.36
C SER A 76 16.08 -7.49 1.88
N LEU A 77 15.77 -6.29 2.38
CA LEU A 77 15.52 -6.01 3.79
C LEU A 77 14.09 -6.37 4.24
N GLY A 78 13.22 -6.81 3.33
CA GLY A 78 11.81 -7.11 3.63
C GLY A 78 10.96 -5.89 3.98
N ILE A 79 11.42 -4.68 3.60
CA ILE A 79 10.66 -3.43 3.79
C ILE A 79 9.53 -3.32 2.77
N ILE A 80 9.77 -3.81 1.56
CA ILE A 80 8.76 -3.90 0.49
C ILE A 80 8.66 -5.34 -0.01
N GLU A 81 7.47 -5.71 -0.45
CA GLU A 81 7.17 -7.01 -1.06
C GLU A 81 6.63 -6.81 -2.48
N ASN A 82 6.79 -7.83 -3.32
CA ASN A 82 6.11 -7.84 -4.63
C ASN A 82 4.65 -8.21 -4.42
N ASP A 83 3.75 -7.57 -5.16
CA ASP A 83 2.33 -7.93 -5.16
C ASP A 83 2.17 -9.40 -5.60
N PRO A 84 1.53 -10.26 -4.81
CA PRO A 84 1.28 -11.64 -5.22
C PRO A 84 0.44 -11.66 -6.51
N VAL A 85 0.96 -12.30 -7.55
CA VAL A 85 0.33 -12.42 -8.89
C VAL A 85 -1.13 -12.91 -8.83
N GLU A 86 -1.48 -13.68 -7.80
CA GLU A 86 -2.80 -14.29 -7.53
C GLU A 86 -3.86 -13.31 -6.98
N SER A 87 -3.47 -12.13 -6.44
CA SER A 87 -4.43 -11.13 -5.93
C SER A 87 -5.22 -10.42 -7.05
N SER A 88 -4.77 -10.58 -8.30
CA SER A 88 -5.39 -10.04 -9.52
C SER A 88 -6.78 -10.61 -9.84
N SER A 89 -7.26 -11.59 -9.08
CA SER A 89 -8.57 -12.23 -9.24
C SER A 89 -9.77 -11.43 -8.70
N ARG A 90 -9.58 -10.18 -8.24
CA ARG A 90 -10.69 -9.21 -8.11
C ARG A 90 -10.34 -7.91 -8.83
N HIS A 91 -10.63 -7.93 -10.15
CA HIS A 91 -10.49 -6.87 -11.16
C HIS A 91 -9.14 -6.86 -11.89
N HIS A 92 -9.02 -7.81 -12.84
CA HIS A 92 -7.99 -7.84 -13.87
C HIS A 92 -7.90 -6.50 -14.62
N ASP A 93 -6.65 -6.07 -14.84
CA ASP A 93 -6.13 -5.66 -16.14
C ASP A 93 -4.62 -5.46 -15.91
N THR A 94 -3.86 -6.51 -16.23
CA THR A 94 -2.41 -6.58 -16.13
C THR A 94 -1.79 -5.80 -17.30
N ILE A 95 -0.92 -4.83 -17.00
CA ILE A 95 -0.02 -4.24 -18.00
C ILE A 95 1.33 -4.92 -17.83
N SER A 96 1.83 -5.53 -18.91
CA SER A 96 3.14 -6.17 -18.94
C SER A 96 4.23 -5.10 -18.92
N LEU A 97 5.31 -5.33 -18.15
CA LEU A 97 6.48 -4.45 -18.14
C LEU A 97 7.20 -4.39 -19.50
N THR A 98 6.87 -5.29 -20.44
CA THR A 98 7.34 -5.22 -21.82
C THR A 98 6.70 -4.10 -22.64
N ASP A 99 5.58 -3.54 -22.17
CA ASP A 99 4.83 -2.51 -22.91
C ASP A 99 5.29 -1.09 -22.54
N LEU A 100 6.30 -0.98 -21.67
CA LEU A 100 6.89 0.26 -21.15
C LEU A 100 8.34 0.50 -21.62
N LEU A 101 8.85 -0.33 -22.55
CA LEU A 101 10.11 -0.13 -23.28
C LEU A 101 9.83 0.21 -24.75
#